data_AF-A0A530BFT0-F1
#
_entry.id   AF-A0A530BFT0-F1
#
_cell.length_a   1.000
_cell.length_b   1.000
_cell.length_c   1.000
_cell.angle_alpha   90.00
_cell.angle_beta   90.00
_cell.angle_gamma   90.00
#
_symmetry.space_group_name_H-M   'P 1'
#
loop_
_entity.id
_entity.type
_entity.pdbx_description
1 polymer ?
#
loop_
_entity_poly.entity_id
_entity_poly.type
_entity_poly.pdbx_seq_one_letter_code
_entity_poly.pdbx_strand_id
1 'polypeptide(L)'
;MKKRPVIMLGAILITGSGAIALSGATAFATFANPAQEASAASDPRQEPPVVRLATAARASDSERSFTGIIGARVESNLGFRVPGKIVERLVNVGQQVKAGQPLMRIDDTDLRLALTAKHNAVVAARAI
;
A
#
# COMPACT_ATOMS: atom_id res chain seq x y z
N MET A 1 -18.18 29.98 -1.36
CA MET A 1 -18.45 30.95 -0.27
C MET A 1 -19.75 30.55 0.44
N LYS A 2 -19.70 29.88 1.58
CA LYS A 2 -20.88 29.65 2.41
C LYS A 2 -20.46 29.64 3.88
N LYS A 3 -20.92 30.67 4.59
CA LYS A 3 -20.52 31.06 5.93
C LYS A 3 -21.05 30.07 6.98
N ARG A 4 -20.22 29.73 7.96
CA ARG A 4 -20.58 29.44 9.36
C ARG A 4 -19.93 30.57 10.18
N PRO A 5 -20.47 31.06 11.31
CA PRO A 5 -20.78 30.25 12.49
C PRO A 5 -21.88 30.86 13.41
N VAL A 6 -21.78 30.61 14.73
CA VAL A 6 -22.57 31.05 15.91
C VAL A 6 -23.80 30.13 16.16
N ILE A 7 -24.10 29.58 17.35
CA ILE A 7 -24.13 30.08 18.74
C ILE A 7 -24.03 28.90 19.73
N MET A 8 -23.30 29.04 20.84
CA MET A 8 -23.76 28.51 22.15
C MET A 8 -23.16 29.31 23.29
N LEU A 9 -24.01 30.10 23.96
CA LEU A 9 -23.73 30.91 25.14
C LEU A 9 -23.95 30.04 26.38
N GLY A 10 -22.97 29.99 27.30
CA GLY A 10 -23.09 29.35 28.60
C GLY A 10 -22.71 30.33 29.69
N ALA A 11 -23.70 30.74 30.49
CA ALA A 11 -23.58 31.65 31.62
C ALA A 11 -23.27 30.87 32.91
N ILE A 12 -22.31 31.35 33.71
CA ILE A 12 -22.19 30.99 35.13
C ILE A 12 -21.97 32.27 35.94
N LEU A 13 -22.89 32.50 36.87
CA LEU A 13 -22.94 33.55 37.88
C LEU A 13 -21.94 33.26 39.01
N ILE A 14 -21.19 34.27 39.44
CA ILE A 14 -20.49 34.29 40.72
C ILE A 14 -21.02 35.49 41.49
N THR A 15 -21.75 35.23 42.57
CA THR A 15 -22.11 36.22 43.59
C THR A 15 -21.79 35.60 44.95
N GLY A 16 -20.85 36.20 45.67
CA GLY A 16 -20.47 35.81 47.02
C GLY A 16 -19.91 37.03 47.74
N SER A 17 -20.75 37.60 48.59
CA SER A 17 -20.61 38.85 49.33
C SER A 17 -19.65 38.75 50.52
N GLY A 18 -19.00 39.85 50.90
CA GLY A 18 -18.35 40.01 52.21
C GLY A 18 -17.61 41.34 52.35
N ALA A 19 -18.07 42.19 53.26
CA ALA A 19 -17.80 43.64 53.33
C ALA A 19 -16.65 44.05 54.29
N ILE A 20 -15.88 45.07 53.84
CA ILE A 20 -15.37 46.31 54.48
C ILE A 20 -15.19 46.38 56.03
N ALA A 21 -13.99 46.78 56.49
CA ALA A 21 -13.68 47.92 57.43
C ALA A 21 -12.26 47.76 58.05
N LEU A 22 -11.24 48.56 57.67
CA LEU A 22 -10.78 49.87 58.17
C LEU A 22 -10.08 49.90 59.58
N SER A 23 -8.77 50.22 59.55
CA SER A 23 -7.91 50.93 60.53
C SER A 23 -7.66 50.44 61.97
N GLY A 24 -6.40 50.07 62.25
CA GLY A 24 -5.47 50.86 63.07
C GLY A 24 -5.50 50.75 64.60
N ALA A 25 -4.51 50.06 65.20
CA ALA A 25 -3.86 50.44 66.46
C ALA A 25 -2.63 49.56 66.73
N THR A 26 -1.59 50.21 67.25
CA THR A 26 -0.21 49.78 67.45
C THR A 26 0.04 48.82 68.62
N ALA A 27 1.18 48.14 68.54
CA ALA A 27 2.01 47.60 69.64
C ALA A 27 1.64 46.25 70.25
N PHE A 28 2.45 45.22 69.95
CA PHE A 28 3.28 44.54 70.95
C PHE A 28 4.30 43.66 70.23
N ALA A 29 5.59 44.02 70.33
CA ALA A 29 6.69 43.21 69.83
C ALA A 29 6.86 41.99 70.75
N THR A 30 6.45 40.81 70.28
CA THR A 30 6.87 39.53 70.86
C THR A 30 7.95 38.95 69.96
N PHE A 31 9.17 38.89 70.47
CA PHE A 31 10.24 38.11 69.87
C PHE A 31 9.92 36.63 70.05
N ALA A 32 9.12 36.08 69.13
CA ALA A 32 9.06 34.66 68.89
C ALA A 32 10.02 34.36 67.74
N ASN A 33 11.11 33.65 68.05
CA ASN A 33 12.00 33.08 67.04
C ASN A 33 11.30 31.81 66.52
N PRO A 34 10.69 31.78 65.31
CA PRO A 34 10.36 30.51 64.71
C PRO A 34 11.69 29.80 64.46
N ALA A 35 11.82 28.57 64.98
CA ALA A 35 12.91 27.70 64.61
C ALA A 35 12.98 27.73 63.08
N GLN A 36 14.11 28.21 62.55
CA GLN A 36 14.37 28.23 61.14
C GLN A 36 14.41 26.78 60.70
N GLU A 37 13.26 26.30 60.23
CA GLU A 37 13.14 25.07 59.46
C GLU A 37 14.10 25.27 58.31
N ALA A 38 15.25 24.61 58.42
CA ALA A 38 16.26 24.62 57.40
C ALA A 38 15.52 24.20 56.12
N SER A 39 15.32 25.17 55.21
CA SER A 39 14.90 24.88 53.86
C SER A 39 15.86 23.80 53.37
N ALA A 40 15.39 22.56 53.32
CA ALA A 40 16.05 21.51 52.60
C ALA A 40 16.11 22.07 51.18
N ALA A 41 17.29 22.55 50.78
CA ALA A 41 17.53 22.98 49.42
C ALA A 41 17.09 21.80 48.56
N SER A 42 15.97 21.96 47.84
CA SER A 42 15.43 20.91 46.99
C SER A 42 16.51 20.62 45.96
N ASP A 43 17.18 19.48 46.12
CA ASP A 43 18.29 19.09 45.28
C ASP A 43 17.79 19.03 43.83
N PRO A 44 18.29 19.89 42.91
CA PRO A 44 17.83 19.91 41.51
C PRO A 44 18.02 18.56 40.80
N ARG A 45 18.83 17.67 41.38
CA ARG A 45 19.02 16.30 40.89
C ARG A 45 17.85 15.36 41.19
N GLN A 46 16.93 15.78 42.06
CA GLN A 46 15.70 15.04 42.37
C GLN A 46 14.48 15.53 41.59
N GLU A 47 14.64 16.55 40.74
CA GLU A 47 13.55 17.00 39.87
C GLU A 47 13.31 15.97 38.74
N PRO A 48 12.05 15.56 38.51
CA PRO A 48 11.72 14.65 37.42
C PRO A 48 12.17 15.22 36.06
N PRO A 49 12.81 14.42 35.19
CA PRO A 49 13.30 14.92 33.92
C PRO A 49 12.15 15.36 33.03
N VAL A 50 12.25 16.57 32.47
CA VAL A 50 11.24 17.13 31.55
C VAL A 50 11.38 16.44 30.19
N VAL A 51 10.35 15.70 29.79
CA VAL A 51 10.29 15.04 28.47
C VAL A 51 9.41 15.81 27.51
N ARG A 52 9.87 15.97 26.26
CA ARG A 52 9.04 16.52 25.17
C ARG A 52 8.39 15.39 24.41
N LEU A 53 7.06 15.41 24.35
CA LEU A 53 6.27 14.50 23.53
C LEU A 53 6.13 15.08 22.12
N ALA A 54 6.27 14.24 21.11
CA ALA A 54 5.95 14.56 19.74
C ALA A 54 4.95 13.54 19.21
N THR A 55 3.85 14.04 18.63
CA THR A 55 2.85 13.19 17.98
C THR A 55 3.37 12.78 16.61
N ALA A 56 3.47 11.48 16.34
CA ALA A 56 3.91 10.99 15.04
C ALA A 56 2.90 11.40 13.94
N ALA A 57 3.36 12.18 12.96
CA ALA A 57 2.58 12.49 11.78
C ALA A 57 2.61 11.30 10.81
N ARG A 58 1.48 10.99 10.18
CA ARG A 58 1.43 9.96 9.15
C ARG A 58 2.21 10.45 7.93
N ALA A 59 3.16 9.64 7.47
CA ALA A 59 3.86 9.92 6.22
C ALA A 59 2.82 10.03 5.09
N SER A 60 2.90 11.10 4.29
CA SER A 60 2.10 11.22 3.09
C SER A 60 2.51 10.13 2.11
N ASP A 61 1.54 9.37 1.59
CA ASP A 61 1.81 8.44 0.51
C ASP A 61 2.39 9.21 -0.68
N SER A 62 3.62 8.86 -1.08
CA SER A 62 4.21 9.38 -2.30
C SER A 62 3.78 8.49 -3.45
N GLU A 63 2.84 8.94 -4.27
CA GLU A 63 2.52 8.26 -5.52
C GLU A 63 3.69 8.44 -6.50
N ARG A 64 4.30 7.34 -6.94
CA ARG A 64 5.42 7.34 -7.89
C ARG A 64 4.93 6.75 -9.20
N SER A 65 5.00 7.54 -10.27
CA SER A 65 4.74 7.08 -11.62
C SER A 65 6.05 6.74 -12.32
N PHE A 66 6.02 5.68 -13.11
CA PHE A 66 7.14 5.25 -13.93
C PHE A 66 6.65 5.06 -15.36
N THR A 67 7.48 5.39 -16.33
CA THR A 67 7.21 5.12 -17.74
C THR A 67 7.63 3.69 -18.07
N GLY A 68 6.88 3.05 -18.96
CA GLY A 68 7.16 1.69 -19.39
C GLY A 68 6.28 1.28 -20.55
N ILE A 69 6.63 0.17 -21.17
CA ILE A 69 5.83 -0.46 -22.23
C ILE A 69 5.19 -1.74 -21.67
N ILE A 70 3.95 -2.00 -22.09
CA ILE A 70 3.24 -3.24 -21.74
C ILE A 70 3.45 -4.24 -22.86
N GLY A 71 3.95 -5.42 -22.52
CA GLY A 71 4.13 -6.54 -23.44
C GLY A 71 3.30 -7.76 -23.03
N ALA A 72 3.08 -8.67 -23.97
CA ALA A 72 2.49 -9.97 -23.67
C ALA A 72 3.42 -10.76 -22.72
N ARG A 73 2.84 -11.45 -21.72
CA ARG A 73 3.61 -12.31 -20.82
C ARG A 73 4.31 -13.44 -21.58
N VAL A 74 3.65 -13.97 -22.61
CA VAL A 74 4.17 -15.02 -23.50
C VAL A 74 3.75 -14.66 -24.91
N GLU A 75 4.71 -14.65 -25.81
CA GLU A 75 4.49 -14.49 -27.25
C GLU A 75 4.95 -15.77 -27.95
N SER A 76 4.13 -16.30 -28.85
CA SER A 76 4.43 -17.53 -29.58
C SER A 76 4.38 -17.28 -31.06
N ASN A 77 5.56 -17.28 -31.69
CA ASN A 77 5.66 -17.24 -33.14
C ASN A 77 5.46 -18.66 -33.69
N LEU A 78 4.24 -18.96 -34.15
CA LEU A 78 3.87 -20.29 -34.64
C LEU A 78 4.28 -20.45 -36.11
N GLY A 79 5.03 -21.51 -36.38
CA GLY A 79 5.44 -21.90 -37.73
C GLY A 79 5.23 -23.39 -37.98
N PHE A 80 5.35 -23.79 -39.24
CA PHE A 80 5.26 -25.20 -39.63
C PHE A 80 6.60 -25.91 -39.43
N ARG A 81 6.54 -27.16 -38.95
CA ARG A 81 7.75 -27.98 -38.73
C ARG A 81 8.31 -28.58 -40.03
N VAL A 82 7.48 -28.75 -41.03
CA VAL A 82 7.82 -29.31 -42.33
C VAL A 82 7.48 -28.31 -43.42
N PRO A 83 8.29 -28.21 -44.47
CA PRO A 83 7.97 -27.37 -45.61
C PRO A 83 6.76 -27.95 -46.36
N GLY A 84 5.88 -27.07 -46.85
CA GLY A 84 4.69 -27.48 -47.58
C GLY A 84 3.82 -26.30 -47.97
N LYS A 85 2.92 -26.52 -48.93
CA LYS A 85 1.92 -25.54 -49.36
C LYS A 85 0.76 -25.50 -48.35
N ILE A 86 0.26 -24.31 -48.03
CA ILE A 86 -0.93 -24.16 -47.19
C ILE A 86 -2.17 -24.48 -48.04
N VAL A 87 -2.98 -25.45 -47.60
CA VAL A 87 -4.23 -25.85 -48.26
C VAL A 87 -5.42 -25.11 -47.67
N GLU A 88 -5.39 -24.86 -46.35
CA GLU A 88 -6.53 -24.28 -45.65
C GLU A 88 -6.09 -23.46 -44.43
N ARG A 89 -6.81 -22.36 -44.18
CA ARG A 89 -6.68 -21.54 -42.97
C ARG A 89 -7.95 -21.68 -42.14
N LEU A 90 -7.82 -22.22 -40.93
CA LEU A 90 -8.93 -22.62 -40.07
C LEU A 90 -9.36 -21.52 -39.09
N VAL A 91 -8.53 -20.49 -38.91
CA VAL A 91 -8.78 -19.39 -37.95
C VAL A 91 -8.58 -18.02 -38.60
N ASN A 92 -9.30 -17.03 -38.09
CA ASN A 92 -9.18 -15.63 -38.53
C ASN A 92 -8.26 -14.81 -37.64
N VAL A 93 -7.68 -13.75 -38.23
CA VAL A 93 -6.86 -12.79 -37.50
C VAL A 93 -7.70 -12.13 -36.41
N GLY A 94 -7.16 -12.05 -35.20
CA GLY A 94 -7.86 -11.51 -34.02
C GLY A 94 -8.74 -12.52 -33.27
N GLN A 95 -8.91 -13.73 -33.79
CA GLN A 95 -9.66 -14.78 -33.09
C GLN A 95 -8.86 -15.35 -31.92
N GLN A 96 -9.52 -15.59 -30.78
CA GLN A 96 -8.93 -16.32 -29.66
C GLN A 96 -8.84 -17.82 -29.98
N VAL A 97 -7.69 -18.43 -29.68
CA VAL A 97 -7.41 -19.84 -29.97
C VAL A 97 -6.92 -20.55 -28.70
N LYS A 98 -7.16 -21.85 -28.64
CA LYS A 98 -6.71 -22.70 -27.52
C LYS A 98 -5.45 -23.48 -27.88
N ALA A 99 -4.70 -23.92 -26.87
CA ALA A 99 -3.57 -24.81 -27.07
C ALA A 99 -4.02 -26.11 -27.78
N GLY A 100 -3.26 -26.52 -28.79
CA GLY A 100 -3.58 -27.71 -29.61
C GLY A 100 -4.63 -27.49 -30.69
N GLN A 101 -5.25 -26.30 -30.77
CA GLN A 101 -6.19 -25.99 -31.84
C GLN A 101 -5.45 -25.82 -33.18
N PRO A 102 -5.85 -26.54 -34.24
CA PRO A 102 -5.27 -26.35 -35.57
C PRO A 102 -5.57 -24.95 -36.12
N LEU A 103 -4.54 -24.25 -36.58
CA LEU A 103 -4.68 -22.90 -37.14
C LEU A 103 -4.72 -22.92 -38.67
N MET A 104 -3.92 -23.79 -39.26
CA MET A 104 -3.75 -23.93 -40.70
C MET A 104 -3.40 -25.39 -41.02
N ARG A 105 -3.75 -25.82 -42.24
CA ARG A 105 -3.44 -27.15 -42.75
C ARG A 105 -2.54 -27.04 -43.97
N ILE A 106 -1.45 -27.80 -43.95
CA ILE A 106 -0.53 -27.96 -45.07
C ILE A 106 -0.94 -29.15 -45.94
N ASP A 107 -0.47 -29.15 -47.19
CA ASP A 107 -0.59 -30.27 -48.11
C ASP A 107 0.30 -31.42 -47.63
N ASP A 108 -0.30 -32.52 -47.21
CA ASP A 108 0.39 -33.68 -46.64
C ASP A 108 0.50 -34.85 -47.62
N THR A 109 0.12 -34.67 -48.89
CA THR A 109 0.06 -35.74 -49.91
C THR A 109 1.37 -36.52 -50.00
N ASP A 110 2.49 -35.81 -50.17
CA ASP A 110 3.82 -36.43 -50.28
C ASP A 110 4.24 -37.13 -48.97
N LEU A 111 3.89 -36.55 -47.82
CA LEU A 111 4.16 -37.14 -46.51
C LEU A 111 3.37 -38.42 -46.31
N ARG A 112 2.11 -38.47 -46.77
CA ARG A 112 1.24 -39.66 -46.70
C ARG A 112 1.75 -40.78 -47.61
N LEU A 113 2.22 -40.43 -48.81
CA LEU A 113 2.83 -41.39 -49.73
C LEU A 113 4.11 -41.98 -49.13
N ALA A 114 5.00 -41.13 -48.61
CA ALA A 114 6.23 -41.56 -47.95
C ALA A 114 5.94 -42.46 -46.73
N LEU A 115 4.96 -42.09 -45.90
CA LEU A 115 4.54 -42.88 -44.74
C LEU A 115 4.05 -44.27 -45.17
N THR A 116 3.22 -44.34 -46.21
CA THR A 116 2.70 -45.61 -46.75
C THR A 116 3.83 -46.50 -47.26
N ALA A 117 4.78 -45.94 -48.00
CA ALA A 117 5.94 -46.69 -48.49
C ALA A 117 6.79 -47.26 -47.33
N LYS A 118 7.03 -46.45 -46.29
CA LYS A 118 7.76 -46.90 -45.09
C LYS A 118 6.99 -47.96 -44.31
N HIS A 119 5.68 -47.83 -44.21
CA HIS A 119 4.83 -48.83 -43.56
C HIS A 119 4.90 -50.18 -44.29
N ASN A 120 4.78 -50.17 -45.62
CA ASN A 120 4.90 -51.39 -46.44
C ASN A 120 6.28 -52.05 -46.31
N ALA A 121 7.35 -51.25 -46.23
CA ALA A 121 8.69 -51.77 -45.98
C ALA A 121 8.79 -52.48 -44.62
N VAL A 122 8.16 -51.95 -43.57
CA VAL A 122 8.09 -52.61 -42.25
C VAL A 122 7.28 -53.90 -42.32
N VAL A 123 6.16 -53.91 -43.04
CA VAL A 123 5.34 -55.12 -43.22
C VAL A 123 6.12 -56.21 -43.96
N ALA A 124 6.80 -55.87 -45.05
CA ALA A 124 7.63 -56.81 -45.81
C ALA A 124 8.77 -57.39 -44.96
N ALA A 125 9.44 -56.56 -44.14
CA ALA A 125 10.51 -57.01 -43.26
C ALA A 125 10.03 -57.94 -42.14
N ARG A 126 8.79 -57.76 -41.65
CA ARG A 126 8.19 -58.63 -40.62
C ARG A 126 7.68 -59.98 -41.15
N ALA A 127 7.57 -60.13 -42.47
CA ALA A 127 7.10 -61.34 -43.11
C ALA A 127 8.23 -62.37 -43.39
N ILE A 128 9.46 -62.04 -43.01
CA ILE A 128 10.65 -62.89 -43.03
C ILE A 128 10.88 -63.43 -41.62
#